data_AF-A0A7U7IES4-F1
#
_entry.id   AF-A0A7U7IES4-F1
#
_cell.length_a   1.000
_cell.length_b   1.000
_cell.length_c   1.000
_cell.angle_alpha   90.00
_cell.angle_beta   90.00
_cell.angle_gamma   90.00
#
_symmetry.space_group_name_H-M   'P 1'
#
loop_
_entity.id
_entity.type
_entity.pdbx_description
1 polymer ?
#
loop_
_entity_poly.entity_id
_entity_poly.type
_entity_poly.pdbx_seq_one_letter_code
_entity_poly.pdbx_strand_id
1 'polypeptide(L)'
;MKLSLDINTDFEVTTLTDLPKLKIVMENLNMKINKSEIARHMGVYRRTVDKYLNGFEPTKKRNRQSIIDKYYPIIEKLLSDSSEQKFYYKLILWQYLKDKHGLTCAYSTFRAYILKHDEFNRYFMKGYQRLSPKGKTRFETKASHQAQFDWKEGINFKTKDNQMVL
;
A
#
# COMPACT_ATOMS: atom_id res chain seq x y z
N MET A 1 -49.17 7.32 28.43
CA MET A 1 -48.09 6.35 28.66
C MET A 1 -47.21 6.91 29.78
N LYS A 2 -47.21 6.29 30.97
CA LYS A 2 -46.37 6.71 32.11
C LYS A 2 -45.12 5.82 32.10
N LEU A 3 -43.96 6.43 31.92
CA LEU A 3 -42.68 5.74 32.03
C LEU A 3 -41.99 6.24 33.30
N SER A 4 -41.95 5.39 34.32
CA SER A 4 -41.15 5.60 35.53
C SER A 4 -39.98 4.63 35.47
N LEU A 5 -38.79 5.15 35.17
CA LEU A 5 -37.56 4.38 35.15
C LEU A 5 -36.78 4.70 36.41
N ASP A 6 -36.78 3.78 37.36
CA ASP A 6 -35.99 3.83 38.58
C ASP A 6 -34.67 3.09 38.31
N ILE A 7 -33.75 3.78 37.64
CA ILE A 7 -32.49 3.18 37.16
C ILE A 7 -31.41 3.38 38.22
N ASN A 8 -31.24 2.38 39.08
CA ASN A 8 -30.14 2.33 40.05
C ASN A 8 -28.93 1.64 39.41
N THR A 9 -28.35 2.30 38.40
CA THR A 9 -27.16 1.81 37.69
C THR A 9 -25.99 2.75 37.88
N ASP A 10 -24.90 2.21 38.41
CA ASP A 10 -23.63 2.89 38.47
C ASP A 10 -23.04 3.02 37.06
N PHE A 11 -22.71 4.25 36.66
CA PHE A 11 -22.07 4.55 35.39
C PHE A 11 -20.62 4.95 35.62
N GLU A 12 -19.71 4.01 35.42
CA GLU A 12 -18.27 4.24 35.58
C GLU A 12 -17.65 4.77 34.29
N VAL A 13 -16.88 5.86 34.41
CA VAL A 13 -16.12 6.45 33.30
C VAL A 13 -14.64 6.32 33.59
N THR A 14 -14.05 5.23 33.09
CA THR A 14 -12.62 4.94 33.27
C THR A 14 -11.78 5.40 32.09
N THR A 15 -12.36 5.47 30.87
CA THR A 15 -11.61 5.80 29.64
C THR A 15 -12.17 6.99 28.87
N LEU A 16 -11.33 7.61 28.03
CA LEU A 16 -11.73 8.73 27.16
C LEU A 16 -12.80 8.33 26.13
N THR A 17 -12.82 7.06 25.73
CA THR A 17 -13.80 6.50 24.80
C THR A 17 -15.20 6.40 25.40
N ASP A 18 -15.35 6.50 26.72
CA ASP A 18 -16.65 6.48 27.40
C ASP A 18 -17.26 7.88 27.56
N LEU A 19 -16.51 8.95 27.30
CA LEU A 19 -16.99 10.33 27.38
C LEU A 19 -18.19 10.63 26.46
N PRO A 20 -18.28 10.12 25.22
CA PRO A 20 -19.49 10.26 24.40
C PRO A 20 -20.74 9.70 25.09
N LYS A 21 -20.62 8.54 25.77
CA LYS A 21 -21.74 7.93 26.50
C LYS A 21 -22.11 8.75 27.73
N LEU A 22 -21.12 9.27 28.46
CA LEU A 22 -21.34 10.18 29.60
C LEU A 22 -22.14 11.42 29.17
N LYS A 23 -21.85 11.96 27.98
CA LYS A 23 -22.58 13.12 27.46
C LYS A 23 -24.07 12.81 27.26
N ILE A 24 -24.40 11.67 26.66
CA ILE A 24 -25.79 11.24 26.44
C ILE A 24 -26.53 11.11 27.78
N VAL A 25 -25.91 10.47 28.77
CA VAL A 25 -26.52 10.31 30.11
C VAL A 25 -26.77 11.68 30.76
N MET A 26 -25.79 12.58 30.73
CA MET A 26 -25.90 13.91 31.34
C MET A 26 -26.93 14.80 30.63
N GLU A 27 -27.04 14.72 29.31
CA GLU A 27 -28.05 15.45 28.53
C GLU A 27 -29.46 14.95 28.85
N ASN A 28 -29.66 13.64 28.97
CA ASN A 28 -30.95 13.05 29.35
C ASN A 28 -31.37 13.42 30.79
N LEU A 29 -30.40 13.59 31.70
CA LEU A 29 -30.61 14.04 33.07
C LEU A 29 -30.70 15.57 33.21
N ASN A 30 -30.56 16.31 32.10
CA ASN A 30 -30.53 17.77 32.06
C ASN A 30 -29.44 18.39 32.97
N MET A 31 -28.30 17.70 33.12
CA MET A 31 -27.17 18.09 33.98
C MET A 31 -26.02 18.70 33.19
N LYS A 32 -25.31 19.67 33.81
CA LYS A 32 -24.14 20.31 33.20
C LYS A 32 -22.86 19.53 33.53
N ILE A 33 -22.10 19.19 32.49
CA ILE A 33 -20.85 18.44 32.61
C ILE A 33 -19.70 19.35 33.09
N ASN A 34 -19.06 18.98 34.22
CA ASN A 34 -17.85 19.65 34.70
C ASN A 34 -16.59 19.09 34.01
N LYS A 35 -16.23 19.68 32.87
CA LYS A 35 -15.09 19.25 32.04
C LYS A 35 -13.74 19.33 32.76
N SER A 36 -13.58 20.26 33.71
CA SER A 36 -12.31 20.46 34.43
C SER A 36 -12.06 19.39 35.49
N GLU A 37 -13.13 18.92 36.12
CA GLU A 37 -13.06 17.86 37.13
C GLU A 37 -12.79 16.50 36.50
N ILE A 38 -13.49 16.18 35.40
CA ILE A 38 -13.22 15.00 34.57
C ILE A 38 -11.76 14.99 34.10
N ALA A 39 -11.26 16.15 33.64
CA ALA A 39 -9.87 16.30 33.21
C ALA A 39 -8.85 16.02 34.33
N ARG A 40 -9.12 16.47 35.56
CA ARG A 40 -8.26 16.19 36.73
C ARG A 40 -8.28 14.70 37.10
N HIS A 41 -9.47 14.08 37.14
CA HIS A 41 -9.62 12.67 37.47
C HIS A 41 -8.92 11.75 36.45
N MET A 42 -9.00 12.11 35.17
CA MET A 42 -8.38 11.34 34.08
C MET A 42 -6.93 11.74 33.78
N GLY A 43 -6.39 12.78 34.44
CA GLY A 43 -5.03 13.27 34.17
C GLY A 43 -4.81 13.82 32.75
N VAL A 44 -5.86 14.32 32.08
CA VAL A 44 -5.81 14.82 30.71
C VAL A 44 -6.10 16.32 30.62
N TYR A 45 -5.73 16.93 29.49
CA TYR A 45 -6.05 18.33 29.27
C TYR A 45 -7.56 18.56 29.01
N ARG A 46 -8.12 19.67 29.53
CA ARG A 46 -9.55 20.01 29.40
C ARG A 46 -10.06 20.00 27.95
N ARG A 47 -9.25 20.44 26.99
CA ARG A 47 -9.65 20.41 25.56
C ARG A 47 -9.71 19.00 25.00
N THR A 48 -8.95 18.05 25.55
CA THR A 48 -9.04 16.63 25.18
C THR A 48 -10.37 16.07 25.63
N VAL A 49 -10.80 16.33 26.87
CA VAL A 49 -12.13 15.92 27.36
C VAL A 49 -13.24 16.49 26.45
N ASP A 50 -13.16 17.78 26.13
CA ASP A 50 -14.13 18.45 25.26
C ASP A 50 -14.19 17.83 23.85
N LYS A 51 -13.02 17.50 23.29
CA LYS A 51 -12.87 16.84 21.99
C LYS A 51 -13.52 15.44 21.99
N TYR A 52 -13.28 14.63 23.03
CA TYR A 52 -13.84 13.28 23.14
C TYR A 52 -15.34 13.29 23.49
N LEU A 53 -15.83 14.25 24.29
CA LEU A 53 -17.26 14.46 24.52
C LEU A 53 -18.03 14.70 23.21
N ASN A 54 -17.40 15.34 22.22
CA ASN A 54 -18.00 15.59 20.91
C ASN A 54 -17.84 14.43 19.91
N GLY A 55 -17.48 13.23 20.38
CA GLY A 55 -17.41 12.03 19.53
C GLY A 55 -16.13 11.89 18.72
N PHE A 56 -15.03 12.49 19.18
CA PHE A 56 -13.74 12.28 18.52
C PHE A 56 -13.23 10.85 18.69
N GLU A 57 -12.94 10.21 17.56
CA GLU A 57 -12.24 8.93 17.52
C GLU A 57 -10.80 9.11 17.00
N PRO A 58 -9.79 8.60 17.72
CA PRO A 58 -8.41 8.71 17.27
C PRO A 58 -8.17 7.85 16.02
N THR A 59 -7.89 8.50 14.89
CA THR A 59 -7.50 7.79 13.67
C THR A 59 -6.05 7.28 13.81
N LYS A 60 -5.86 5.96 13.79
CA LYS A 60 -4.52 5.34 13.91
C LYS A 60 -3.61 5.62 12.73
N LYS A 61 -4.17 5.78 11.53
CA LYS A 61 -3.41 5.95 10.29
C LYS A 61 -3.97 7.11 9.49
N ARG A 62 -3.08 8.00 9.04
CA ARG A 62 -3.44 9.02 8.05
C ARG A 62 -3.72 8.34 6.71
N ASN A 63 -4.90 8.59 6.14
CA ASN A 63 -5.17 8.21 4.76
C ASN A 63 -4.46 9.21 3.84
N ARG A 64 -3.35 8.80 3.23
CA ARG A 64 -2.58 9.61 2.28
C ARG A 64 -2.47 8.85 0.97
N GLN A 65 -2.89 9.49 -0.11
CA GLN A 65 -2.72 8.98 -1.47
C GLN A 65 -1.23 8.94 -1.83
N SER A 66 -0.84 7.89 -2.52
CA SER A 66 0.51 7.71 -3.05
C SER A 66 0.69 8.57 -4.29
N ILE A 67 1.90 9.08 -4.52
CA ILE A 67 2.25 9.79 -5.76
C ILE A 67 2.03 8.88 -7.00
N ILE A 68 2.20 7.58 -6.80
CA ILE A 68 2.08 6.55 -7.84
C ILE A 68 0.62 6.26 -8.21
N ASP A 69 -0.36 6.62 -7.37
CA ASP A 69 -1.79 6.37 -7.66
C ASP A 69 -2.23 7.05 -8.96
N LYS A 70 -1.62 8.19 -9.31
CA LYS A 70 -1.86 8.89 -10.59
C LYS A 70 -1.46 8.07 -11.82
N TYR A 71 -0.52 7.15 -11.65
CA TYR A 71 0.04 6.32 -12.71
C TYR A 71 -0.59 4.92 -12.76
N TYR A 72 -1.53 4.61 -11.87
CA TYR A 72 -2.23 3.32 -11.83
C TYR A 72 -2.75 2.86 -13.21
N PRO A 73 -3.55 3.66 -13.96
CA PRO A 73 -4.10 3.20 -15.24
C PRO A 73 -3.00 2.98 -16.29
N ILE A 74 -1.88 3.70 -16.19
CA ILE A 74 -0.74 3.54 -17.09
C ILE A 74 -0.03 2.23 -16.79
N ILE A 75 0.20 1.93 -15.51
CA ILE A 75 0.82 0.68 -15.06
C ILE A 75 -0.04 -0.51 -15.47
N GLU A 76 -1.35 -0.43 -15.26
CA GLU A 76 -2.29 -1.47 -15.67
C GLU A 76 -2.24 -1.74 -17.17
N LYS A 77 -2.26 -0.68 -18.00
CA LYS A 77 -2.13 -0.80 -19.46
C LYS A 77 -0.79 -1.41 -19.88
N LEU A 78 0.31 -1.04 -19.23
CA LEU A 78 1.66 -1.55 -19.53
C LEU A 78 1.88 -2.99 -19.08
N LEU A 79 1.18 -3.45 -18.05
CA LEU A 79 1.28 -4.82 -17.54
C LEU A 79 0.20 -5.76 -18.10
N SER A 80 -0.69 -5.25 -18.96
CA SER A 80 -1.68 -6.04 -19.69
C SER A 80 -1.01 -6.97 -20.70
N ASP A 81 -1.60 -8.15 -20.93
CA ASP A 81 -1.14 -9.12 -21.92
C ASP A 81 -1.23 -8.60 -23.37
N SER A 82 -2.01 -7.55 -23.60
CA SER A 82 -2.13 -6.87 -24.90
C SER A 82 -0.99 -5.88 -25.20
N SER A 83 -0.08 -5.64 -24.27
CA SER A 83 1.04 -4.73 -24.46
C SER A 83 2.16 -5.38 -25.31
N GLU A 84 2.67 -4.63 -26.30
CA GLU A 84 3.82 -5.08 -27.10
C GLU A 84 5.10 -5.20 -26.24
N GLN A 85 5.22 -4.37 -25.20
CA GLN A 85 6.41 -4.28 -24.36
C GLN A 85 6.25 -5.08 -23.06
N LYS A 86 7.06 -6.13 -22.90
CA LYS A 86 7.08 -6.96 -21.68
C LYS A 86 8.12 -6.49 -20.68
N PHE A 87 7.74 -6.37 -19.40
CA PHE A 87 8.62 -5.91 -18.33
C PHE A 87 8.99 -7.06 -17.38
N TYR A 88 10.18 -7.64 -17.53
CA TYR A 88 10.58 -8.76 -16.65
C TYR A 88 10.87 -8.34 -15.20
N TYR A 89 11.33 -7.11 -14.99
CA TYR A 89 11.78 -6.63 -13.68
C TYR A 89 11.05 -5.35 -13.28
N LYS A 90 10.67 -5.26 -11.99
CA LYS A 90 10.05 -4.07 -11.38
C LYS A 90 10.89 -2.81 -11.58
N LEU A 91 12.22 -2.95 -11.63
CA LEU A 91 13.16 -1.84 -11.85
C LEU A 91 13.02 -1.24 -13.25
N ILE A 92 12.87 -2.08 -14.28
CA ILE A 92 12.75 -1.63 -15.67
C ILE A 92 11.43 -0.88 -15.87
N LEU A 93 10.33 -1.38 -15.29
CA LEU A 93 9.05 -0.66 -15.31
C LEU A 93 9.16 0.71 -14.62
N TRP A 94 9.81 0.78 -13.46
CA TRP A 94 10.03 2.05 -12.76
C TRP A 94 10.82 3.05 -13.60
N GLN A 95 11.92 2.60 -14.22
CA GLN A 95 12.75 3.44 -15.05
C GLN A 95 12.00 3.92 -16.29
N TYR A 96 11.23 3.04 -16.93
CA TYR A 96 10.36 3.41 -18.04
C TYR A 96 9.35 4.51 -17.66
N LEU A 97 8.68 4.38 -16.51
CA LEU A 97 7.74 5.39 -16.02
C LEU A 97 8.44 6.71 -15.67
N LYS A 98 9.68 6.65 -15.18
CA LYS A 98 10.49 7.83 -14.89
C LYS A 98 10.86 8.58 -16.18
N ASP A 99 11.34 7.85 -17.18
CA ASP A 99 11.87 8.43 -18.41
C ASP A 99 10.77 8.88 -19.39
N LYS A 100 9.63 8.16 -19.44
CA LYS A 100 8.54 8.42 -20.40
C LYS A 100 7.37 9.19 -19.82
N HIS A 101 7.07 8.99 -18.54
CA HIS A 101 5.88 9.54 -17.88
C HIS A 101 6.24 10.50 -16.73
N GLY A 102 7.52 10.80 -16.52
CA GLY A 102 7.98 11.79 -15.54
C GLY A 102 7.75 11.36 -14.08
N LEU A 103 7.77 10.06 -13.79
CA LEU A 103 7.61 9.56 -12.42
C LEU A 103 8.75 10.06 -11.52
N THR A 104 8.41 10.84 -10.49
CA THR A 104 9.40 11.48 -9.59
C THR A 104 9.77 10.63 -8.37
N CYS A 105 9.08 9.52 -8.11
CA CYS A 105 9.27 8.74 -6.89
C CYS A 105 10.55 7.89 -6.92
N ALA A 106 11.11 7.63 -5.73
CA ALA A 106 12.22 6.69 -5.56
C ALA A 106 11.79 5.25 -5.86
N TYR A 107 12.74 4.44 -6.32
CA TYR A 107 12.50 3.02 -6.65
C TYR A 107 11.97 2.22 -5.44
N SER A 108 12.47 2.48 -4.23
CA SER A 108 12.01 1.78 -3.02
C SER A 108 10.51 1.99 -2.77
N THR A 109 10.03 3.23 -2.91
CA THR A 109 8.61 3.58 -2.82
C THR A 109 7.80 2.88 -3.90
N PHE A 110 8.30 2.87 -5.13
CA PHE A 110 7.65 2.16 -6.24
C PHE A 110 7.57 0.65 -6.01
N ARG A 111 8.66 0.03 -5.56
CA ARG A 111 8.70 -1.40 -5.25
C ARG A 111 7.69 -1.75 -4.14
N ALA A 112 7.64 -0.97 -3.07
CA ALA A 112 6.68 -1.15 -1.98
C ALA A 112 5.24 -1.00 -2.48
N TYR A 113 4.99 -0.03 -3.38
CA TYR A 113 3.69 0.17 -4.01
C TYR A 113 3.25 -1.05 -4.83
N ILE A 114 4.10 -1.55 -5.73
CA ILE A 114 3.82 -2.74 -6.53
C ILE A 114 3.59 -3.97 -5.63
N LEU A 115 4.32 -4.11 -4.52
CA LEU A 115 4.11 -5.21 -3.57
C LEU A 115 2.76 -5.14 -2.85
N LYS A 116 2.26 -3.93 -2.58
CA LYS A 116 0.96 -3.73 -1.94
C LYS A 116 -0.22 -4.04 -2.86
N HIS A 117 -0.03 -3.90 -4.18
CA HIS A 117 -1.07 -4.12 -5.19
C HIS A 117 -0.90 -5.52 -5.80
N ASP A 118 -1.75 -6.45 -5.37
CA ASP A 118 -1.59 -7.87 -5.72
C ASP A 118 -1.71 -8.13 -7.23
N GLU A 119 -2.52 -7.35 -7.96
CA GLU A 119 -2.63 -7.38 -9.42
C GLU A 119 -1.27 -7.21 -10.11
N PHE A 120 -0.54 -6.15 -9.76
CA PHE A 120 0.78 -5.90 -10.33
C PHE A 120 1.82 -6.89 -9.81
N ASN A 121 1.73 -7.28 -8.54
CA ASN A 121 2.68 -8.22 -7.97
C ASN A 121 2.59 -9.60 -8.65
N ARG A 122 1.37 -10.08 -8.94
CA ARG A 122 1.13 -11.35 -9.65
C ARG A 122 1.79 -11.40 -11.02
N TYR A 123 1.75 -10.30 -11.78
CA TYR A 123 2.45 -10.21 -13.07
C TYR A 123 3.94 -10.54 -12.94
N PHE A 124 4.63 -9.95 -11.96
CA PHE A 124 6.06 -10.19 -11.76
C PHE A 124 6.37 -11.55 -11.12
N MET A 125 5.44 -12.14 -10.36
CA MET A 125 5.65 -13.46 -9.74
C MET A 125 5.62 -14.60 -10.77
N LYS A 126 4.84 -14.49 -11.85
CA LYS A 126 4.82 -15.47 -12.95
C LYS A 126 6.21 -15.74 -13.54
N GLY A 127 7.08 -14.73 -13.57
CA GLY A 127 8.44 -14.83 -14.14
C GLY A 127 9.47 -15.58 -13.28
N TYR A 128 9.26 -15.67 -11.95
CA TYR A 128 10.22 -16.30 -11.03
C TYR A 128 10.28 -17.83 -11.15
N GLN A 129 9.34 -18.45 -11.87
CA GLN A 129 9.26 -19.91 -11.98
C GLN A 129 10.35 -20.53 -12.87
N ARG A 130 11.11 -19.73 -13.63
CA ARG A 130 12.30 -20.22 -14.34
C ARG A 130 13.50 -20.25 -13.40
N LEU A 131 13.49 -21.18 -12.45
CA LEU A 131 14.70 -21.54 -11.70
C LEU A 131 15.78 -21.92 -12.71
N SER A 132 16.96 -21.30 -12.60
CA SER A 132 18.12 -21.74 -13.39
C SER A 132 18.32 -23.23 -13.12
N PRO A 133 18.53 -24.07 -14.15
CA PRO A 133 18.78 -25.49 -13.96
C PRO A 133 19.89 -25.68 -12.91
N LYS A 134 19.73 -26.64 -11.99
CA LYS A 134 20.80 -27.00 -11.04
C LYS A 134 22.10 -27.17 -11.82
N GLY A 135 23.08 -26.31 -11.55
CA GLY A 135 24.36 -26.30 -12.25
C GLY A 135 25.02 -27.68 -12.14
N LYS A 136 25.41 -28.25 -13.29
CA LYS A 136 26.22 -29.47 -13.31
C LYS A 136 27.69 -29.11 -13.06
N THR A 137 28.41 -29.94 -12.32
CA THR A 137 29.86 -29.78 -12.09
C THR A 137 30.60 -29.77 -13.42
N ARG A 138 31.47 -28.77 -13.63
CA ARG A 138 32.33 -28.70 -14.83
C ARG A 138 33.44 -29.75 -14.71
N PHE A 139 33.74 -30.45 -15.80
CA PHE A 139 34.88 -31.36 -15.92
C PHE A 139 35.73 -30.94 -17.11
N GLU A 140 37.03 -31.22 -17.07
CA GLU A 140 37.95 -30.89 -18.17
C GLU A 140 37.83 -31.93 -19.28
N THR A 141 37.60 -31.45 -20.50
CA THR A 141 37.59 -32.27 -21.71
C THR A 141 38.87 -31.99 -22.49
N LYS A 142 39.51 -33.02 -23.06
CA LYS A 142 40.69 -32.85 -23.92
C LYS A 142 40.37 -31.94 -25.11
N ALA A 143 41.40 -31.25 -25.61
CA ALA A 143 41.28 -30.42 -26.81
C ALA A 143 40.62 -31.21 -27.95
N SER A 144 39.75 -30.52 -28.70
CA SER A 144 39.00 -31.06 -29.85
C SER A 144 37.94 -32.13 -29.53
N HIS A 145 37.72 -32.52 -28.27
CA HIS A 145 36.65 -33.47 -27.91
C HIS A 145 35.27 -32.82 -27.76
N GLN A 146 35.22 -31.50 -27.56
CA GLN A 146 33.98 -30.72 -27.51
C GLN A 146 34.17 -29.42 -28.29
N ALA A 147 33.16 -29.07 -29.09
CA ALA A 147 33.05 -27.79 -29.77
C ALA A 147 31.78 -27.08 -29.27
N GLN A 148 31.89 -25.79 -28.99
CA GLN A 148 30.73 -24.95 -28.70
C GLN A 148 30.33 -24.23 -29.98
N PHE A 149 29.11 -24.47 -30.43
CA PHE A 149 28.50 -23.72 -31.52
C PHE A 149 27.64 -22.62 -30.90
N ASP A 150 28.01 -21.37 -31.14
CA ASP A 150 27.21 -20.20 -30.77
C ASP A 150 26.46 -19.71 -32.00
N TRP A 151 25.14 -19.68 -31.92
CA TRP A 151 24.29 -19.21 -33.01
C TRP A 151 23.91 -17.78 -32.68
N LYS A 152 24.31 -16.85 -33.54
CA LYS A 152 23.88 -15.45 -33.42
C LYS A 152 22.69 -15.22 -34.35
N GLU A 153 21.50 -15.22 -33.78
CA GLU A 153 20.30 -14.83 -34.52
C GLU A 153 20.32 -13.32 -34.82
N GLY A 154 19.83 -12.95 -36.00
CA GLY A 154 19.52 -11.55 -36.32
C GLY A 154 18.25 -11.15 -35.58
N ILE A 155 18.39 -10.26 -34.58
CA ILE A 155 17.24 -9.79 -33.78
C ILE A 155 16.69 -8.55 -34.47
N ASN A 156 15.45 -8.64 -34.95
CA ASN A 156 14.77 -7.49 -35.55
C ASN A 156 14.32 -6.50 -34.47
N PHE A 157 14.78 -5.26 -34.56
CA PHE A 157 14.35 -4.15 -33.73
C PHE A 157 13.33 -3.30 -34.46
N LYS A 158 12.29 -2.85 -33.75
CA LYS A 158 11.30 -1.90 -34.25
C LYS A 158 11.65 -0.50 -33.73
N THR A 159 11.96 0.43 -34.62
CA THR A 159 12.26 1.82 -34.26
C THR A 159 10.98 2.59 -33.91
N LYS A 160 11.12 3.76 -33.27
CA LYS A 160 9.98 4.65 -32.95
C LYS A 160 9.12 5.00 -34.16
N ASP A 161 9.72 5.01 -35.35
CA ASP A 161 9.08 5.31 -36.64
C ASP A 161 8.46 4.06 -37.30
N ASN A 162 8.27 2.98 -36.55
CA ASN A 162 7.70 1.71 -37.02
C ASN A 162 8.55 0.97 -38.08
N GLN A 163 9.80 1.39 -38.28
CA GLN A 163 10.74 0.75 -39.19
C GLN A 163 11.38 -0.49 -38.54
N MET A 164 11.60 -1.53 -39.34
CA MET A 164 12.24 -2.77 -38.92
C MET A 164 13.73 -2.71 -39.26
N VAL A 165 14.59 -2.87 -38.26
CA VAL A 165 16.05 -2.82 -38.40
C VAL A 165 16.63 -4.14 -37.89
N LEU A 166 17.53 -4.74 -38.66
CA LEU A 166 18.27 -5.96 -38.30
C LEU A 166 19.48 -5.64 -37.42
#